data_AF-A0A8J5JIW0-F1
#
_entry.id   AF-A0A8J5JIW0-F1
#
_cell.length_a   1.000
_cell.length_b   1.000
_cell.length_c   1.000
_cell.angle_alpha   90.00
_cell.angle_beta   90.00
_cell.angle_gamma   90.00
#
_symmetry.space_group_name_H-M   'P 1'
#
loop_
_entity.id
_entity.type
_entity.pdbx_description
1 polymer ?
#
loop_
_entity_poly.entity_id
_entity_poly.type
_entity_poly.pdbx_seq_one_letter_code
_entity_poly.pdbx_strand_id
1 'polypeptide(L)'
;MQDNDKPEECKVCFDNFDEALRRPRCLPCGHTFCTVCIVDMIKNSQFTCPNCRADHNTLALTDVTQLPINYGMESLIRRLKGVLLKPAQTKAPTKRPQDGPRGISKKLRSLLQKEMNKVISLITACDEKLSQLGKYGKKVKDLKTGHNLLEDRLNGLLEQNKAAKELVEQEETSVEDMSTEGEEEKQQLQAVLEYLDTVNSAQEVGMAIEDADRRSVVTEDWIHKCQEQFPNVNTVHTSVK
;
A
#
# COMPACT_ATOMS: atom_id res chain seq x y z
N MET A 1 17.22 22.96 43.37
CA MET A 1 17.23 22.95 41.89
C MET A 1 15.81 23.34 41.47
N GLN A 2 15.62 24.46 40.78
CA GLN A 2 14.29 24.91 40.37
C GLN A 2 13.87 24.10 39.15
N ASP A 3 12.97 23.13 39.33
CA ASP A 3 12.31 22.45 38.23
C ASP A 3 11.37 23.44 37.53
N ASN A 4 11.85 24.01 36.42
CA ASN A 4 11.05 24.76 35.45
C ASN A 4 10.19 23.79 34.63
N ASP A 5 9.37 22.99 35.31
CA ASP A 5 8.45 22.06 34.65
C ASP A 5 7.24 22.84 34.13
N LYS A 6 7.33 23.29 32.87
CA LYS A 6 6.20 23.92 32.18
C LYS A 6 5.26 22.82 31.64
N PRO A 7 4.04 22.69 32.18
CA PRO A 7 3.10 21.66 31.75
C PRO A 7 2.58 21.90 30.32
N GLU A 8 2.67 23.13 29.81
CA GLU A 8 2.25 23.51 28.46
C GLU A 8 3.25 23.17 27.33
N GLU A 9 4.42 22.62 27.67
CA GLU A 9 5.47 22.27 26.71
C GLU A 9 5.57 20.75 26.49
N CYS A 10 5.80 20.35 25.24
CA CYS A 10 6.06 18.97 24.88
C CYS A 10 7.45 18.55 25.39
N LYS A 11 7.57 17.43 26.12
CA LYS A 11 8.84 16.97 26.70
C LYS A 11 9.87 16.42 25.70
N VAL A 12 9.53 16.40 24.41
CA VAL A 12 10.43 15.93 23.34
C VAL A 12 11.08 17.10 22.62
N CYS A 13 10.29 18.08 22.19
CA CYS A 13 10.78 19.26 21.45
C CYS A 13 10.87 20.53 22.29
N PHE A 14 10.33 20.52 23.51
CA PHE A 14 10.24 21.67 24.43
C PHE A 14 9.45 22.86 23.87
N ASP A 15 8.71 22.66 22.78
CA ASP A 15 7.81 23.66 22.23
C ASP A 15 6.44 23.60 22.91
N ASN A 16 5.79 24.77 23.00
CA ASN A 16 4.42 24.89 23.50
C ASN A 16 3.43 24.09 22.65
N PHE A 17 2.50 23.43 23.32
CA PHE A 17 1.31 22.87 22.67
C PHE A 17 0.42 23.98 22.09
N ASP A 18 -0.26 23.66 21.00
CA ASP A 18 -1.24 24.54 20.34
C ASP A 18 -2.48 23.75 19.92
N GLU A 19 -3.49 24.44 19.35
CA GLU A 19 -4.74 23.83 18.86
C GLU A 19 -4.65 23.44 17.36
N ALA A 20 -3.47 23.52 16.74
CA ALA A 20 -3.25 23.33 15.32
C ALA A 20 -2.21 22.23 14.99
N LEU A 21 -0.93 22.60 14.84
CA LEU A 21 0.12 21.66 14.40
C LEU A 21 0.71 20.87 15.57
N ARG A 22 0.78 21.46 16.76
CA ARG A 22 1.35 20.87 17.98
C ARG A 22 0.26 20.50 18.97
N ARG A 23 -0.87 20.01 18.47
CA ARG A 23 -1.96 19.49 19.32
C ARG A 23 -1.46 18.36 20.22
N PRO A 24 -1.76 18.39 21.53
CA PRO A 24 -1.35 17.36 22.47
C PRO A 24 -2.15 16.07 22.23
N ARG A 25 -1.48 14.93 22.02
CA ARG A 25 -2.10 13.62 21.85
C ARG A 25 -1.53 12.61 22.85
N CYS A 26 -2.37 11.69 23.28
CA CYS A 26 -1.99 10.63 24.22
C CYS A 26 -1.50 9.38 23.48
N LEU A 27 -0.37 8.85 23.92
CA LEU A 27 0.04 7.48 23.59
C LEU A 27 -0.84 6.46 24.34
N PRO A 28 -0.84 5.16 23.93
CA PRO A 28 -1.57 4.10 24.63
C PRO A 28 -1.19 3.97 26.11
N CYS A 29 0.04 4.31 26.48
CA CYS A 29 0.48 4.35 27.88
C CYS A 29 -0.01 5.58 28.68
N GLY A 30 -0.78 6.50 28.06
CA GLY A 30 -1.35 7.69 28.70
C GLY A 30 -0.46 8.94 28.69
N HIS A 31 0.81 8.85 28.29
CA HIS A 31 1.70 10.02 28.17
C HIS A 31 1.34 10.89 26.96
N THR A 32 1.50 12.20 27.11
CA THR A 32 1.07 13.19 26.11
C THR A 32 2.26 13.86 25.43
N PHE A 33 2.26 13.90 24.10
CA PHE A 33 3.25 14.59 23.27
C PHE A 33 2.57 15.36 22.13
N CYS A 34 3.30 16.28 21.49
CA CYS A 34 2.70 17.07 20.41
C CYS A 34 2.59 16.22 19.14
N THR A 35 1.60 16.54 18.31
CA THR A 35 1.32 15.80 17.07
C THR A 35 2.57 15.69 16.17
N VAL A 36 3.37 16.76 16.06
CA VAL A 36 4.63 16.75 15.27
C VAL A 36 5.60 15.68 15.78
N CYS A 37 5.92 15.68 17.08
CA CYS A 37 6.86 14.71 17.65
C CYS A 37 6.37 13.27 17.50
N ILE A 38 5.08 13.04 17.64
CA ILE A 38 4.49 11.70 17.47
C ILE A 38 4.60 11.23 16.01
N VAL A 39 4.33 12.13 15.04
CA VAL A 39 4.51 11.81 13.61
C VAL A 39 5.96 11.43 13.32
N ASP A 40 6.93 12.15 13.90
CA ASP A 40 8.35 11.85 13.70
C ASP A 40 8.74 10.50 14.35
N MET A 41 8.20 10.16 15.52
CA MET A 41 8.39 8.84 16.14
C MET A 41 7.86 7.70 15.26
N ILE A 42 6.68 7.87 14.67
CA ILE A 42 6.06 6.88 13.77
C ILE A 42 6.91 6.71 12.50
N LYS A 43 7.35 7.81 11.88
CA LYS A 43 8.19 7.78 10.66
C LYS A 43 9.53 7.09 10.86
N ASN A 44 10.11 7.22 12.05
CA ASN A 44 11.41 6.62 12.37
C ASN A 44 11.30 5.18 12.90
N SER A 45 10.10 4.56 12.85
CA SER A 45 9.83 3.21 13.36
C SER A 45 10.24 2.99 14.82
N GLN A 46 10.30 4.06 15.61
CA GLN A 46 10.65 4.05 17.03
C GLN A 46 9.45 4.57 17.83
N PHE A 47 8.35 3.81 17.81
CA PHE A 47 7.14 4.17 18.54
C PHE A 47 7.21 3.72 20.00
N THR A 48 8.26 4.14 20.70
CA THR A 48 8.50 3.89 22.12
C THR A 48 8.30 5.18 22.92
N CYS A 49 7.55 5.11 24.01
CA CYS A 49 7.27 6.29 24.83
C CYS A 49 8.55 6.83 25.50
N PRO A 50 8.93 8.10 25.29
CA PRO A 50 10.11 8.70 25.95
C PRO A 50 10.03 8.72 27.49
N ASN A 51 8.82 8.80 28.05
CA ASN A 51 8.63 8.95 29.49
C ASN A 51 8.68 7.60 30.23
N CYS A 52 8.00 6.57 29.72
CA CYS A 52 7.88 5.28 30.40
C CYS A 52 8.53 4.10 29.67
N ARG A 53 9.10 4.33 28.48
CA ARG A 53 9.74 3.31 27.63
C ARG A 53 8.82 2.17 27.19
N ALA A 54 7.51 2.33 27.32
CA ALA A 54 6.54 1.39 26.77
C ALA A 54 6.66 1.37 25.24
N ASP A 55 6.81 0.18 24.67
CA ASP A 55 6.82 -0.03 23.22
C ASP A 55 5.39 -0.15 22.70
N HIS A 56 5.13 0.54 21.59
CA HIS A 56 3.83 0.59 20.94
C HIS A 56 3.93 0.22 19.45
N ASN A 57 5.08 -0.28 18.97
CA ASN A 57 5.29 -0.70 17.58
C ASN A 57 4.37 -1.83 17.10
N THR A 58 3.70 -2.55 17.99
CA THR A 58 2.71 -3.60 17.65
C THR A 58 1.35 -3.03 17.23
N LEU A 59 1.10 -1.74 17.48
CA LEU A 59 -0.10 -1.08 16.98
C LEU A 59 0.14 -0.72 15.51
N ALA A 60 -0.76 -1.17 14.62
CA ALA A 60 -0.76 -0.82 13.20
C ALA A 60 -1.18 0.64 12.96
N LEU A 61 -0.50 1.59 13.61
CA LEU A 61 -0.75 3.02 13.49
C LEU A 61 -0.22 3.51 12.15
N THR A 62 -1.13 3.65 11.20
CA THR A 62 -0.84 4.21 9.88
C THR A 62 -0.93 5.74 9.86
N ASP A 63 -1.60 6.34 10.85
CA ASP A 63 -1.82 7.78 10.97
C ASP A 63 -1.89 8.23 12.44
N VAL A 64 -1.26 9.36 12.75
CA VAL A 64 -1.30 10.03 14.06
C VAL A 64 -2.73 10.42 14.49
N THR A 65 -3.66 10.56 13.54
CA THR A 65 -5.07 10.86 13.82
C THR A 65 -5.75 9.79 14.68
N GLN A 66 -5.24 8.56 14.67
CA GLN A 66 -5.75 7.42 15.46
C GLN A 66 -5.46 7.55 16.95
N LEU A 67 -4.54 8.43 17.35
CA LEU A 67 -4.23 8.70 18.75
C LEU A 67 -5.12 9.82 19.29
N PRO A 68 -5.78 9.63 20.45
CA PRO A 68 -6.72 10.60 20.98
C PRO A 68 -6.04 11.92 21.34
N ILE A 69 -6.72 13.02 21.05
CA ILE A 69 -6.31 14.35 21.49
C ILE A 69 -6.56 14.49 23.00
N ASN A 70 -5.60 15.06 23.72
CA ASN A 70 -5.75 15.39 25.13
C ASN A 70 -6.47 16.74 25.28
N TYR A 71 -7.80 16.73 25.16
CA TYR A 71 -8.63 17.93 25.29
C TYR A 71 -8.53 18.59 26.68
N GLY A 72 -8.18 17.82 27.72
CA GLY A 72 -7.91 18.35 29.05
C GLY A 72 -6.71 19.29 29.05
N MET A 73 -5.63 18.89 28.37
CA MET A 73 -4.45 19.75 28.17
C MET A 73 -4.76 20.96 27.30
N GLU A 74 -5.53 20.81 26.21
CA GLU A 74 -5.95 21.96 25.39
C GLU A 74 -6.74 23.01 26.20
N SER A 75 -7.68 22.56 27.02
CA SER A 75 -8.47 23.43 27.90
C SER A 75 -7.60 24.14 28.95
N LEU A 76 -6.61 23.44 29.50
CA LEU A 76 -5.64 24.02 30.44
C LEU A 76 -4.79 25.10 29.77
N ILE A 77 -4.25 24.83 28.59
CA ILE A 77 -3.43 25.78 27.81
C ILE A 77 -4.25 27.05 27.49
N ARG A 78 -5.50 26.88 27.06
CA ARG A 78 -6.40 28.02 26.77
C ARG A 78 -6.66 28.89 28.01
N ARG A 79 -6.86 28.26 29.16
CA ARG A 79 -7.01 28.98 30.44
C ARG A 79 -5.74 29.69 30.88
N LEU A 80 -4.57 29.05 30.76
CA LEU A 80 -3.28 29.67 31.09
C LEU A 80 -3.02 30.91 30.22
N LYS A 81 -3.34 30.85 28.92
CA LYS A 81 -3.28 32.01 28.01
C LYS A 81 -4.28 33.11 28.39
N GLY A 82 -5.47 32.75 28.90
CA GLY A 82 -6.50 33.71 29.32
C GLY A 82 -6.21 34.44 30.64
N VAL A 83 -5.40 33.87 31.54
CA VAL A 83 -5.06 34.47 32.85
C VAL A 83 -3.99 35.56 32.74
N LEU A 84 -3.20 35.59 31.65
CA LEU A 84 -2.14 36.57 31.41
C LEU A 84 -2.61 37.93 30.86
N LEU A 85 -3.93 38.12 30.68
CA LEU A 85 -4.54 39.39 30.30
C LEU A 85 -5.46 39.90 31.43
N LYS A 86 -4.90 40.52 32.47
CA LYS A 86 -5.68 41.38 33.38
C LYS A 86 -5.46 42.86 33.02
N PRO A 87 -6.53 43.66 32.82
CA PRO A 87 -6.42 45.11 32.66
C PRO A 87 -6.22 45.79 34.01
N ALA A 88 -5.20 46.65 34.12
CA ALA A 88 -5.01 47.52 35.27
C ALA A 88 -6.01 48.69 35.25
N GLN A 89 -6.68 48.91 36.37
CA GLN A 89 -7.54 50.05 36.63
C GLN A 89 -6.70 51.29 37.00
N THR A 90 -7.02 52.46 36.44
CA THR A 90 -6.76 53.75 37.11
C THR A 90 -7.82 54.80 36.75
N LYS A 91 -8.61 55.14 37.78
CA LYS A 91 -9.28 56.39 38.18
C LYS A 91 -9.44 57.55 37.17
N ALA A 92 -10.65 58.11 37.14
CA ALA A 92 -11.00 59.42 36.58
C ALA A 92 -10.45 60.59 37.43
N PRO A 93 -10.31 61.82 36.86
CA PRO A 93 -11.42 62.77 36.98
C PRO A 93 -11.70 63.67 35.75
N THR A 94 -13.00 63.88 35.53
CA THR A 94 -13.72 65.11 35.09
C THR A 94 -13.10 66.12 34.11
N LYS A 95 -13.70 66.24 32.91
CA LYS A 95 -14.53 67.37 32.38
C LYS A 95 -14.55 67.31 30.84
N ARG A 96 -15.74 67.45 30.24
CA ARG A 96 -15.91 67.67 28.79
C ARG A 96 -15.42 69.08 28.43
N PRO A 97 -14.88 69.27 27.23
CA PRO A 97 -15.71 69.87 26.19
C PRO A 97 -15.80 69.02 24.91
N GLN A 98 -16.71 69.49 24.08
CA GLN A 98 -17.30 68.96 22.87
C GLN A 98 -16.26 68.93 21.73
N ASP A 99 -16.19 67.82 20.98
CA ASP A 99 -15.49 67.76 19.69
C ASP A 99 -16.16 66.66 18.84
N GLY A 100 -16.33 66.93 17.54
CA GLY A 100 -16.82 65.98 16.54
C GLY A 100 -15.97 64.70 16.45
N PRO A 101 -16.23 63.77 15.50
CA PRO A 101 -15.51 62.50 15.42
C PRO A 101 -14.00 62.78 15.27
N ARG A 102 -13.27 62.62 16.37
CA ARG A 102 -11.82 62.82 16.43
C ARG A 102 -11.17 61.87 15.44
N GLY A 103 -10.64 62.42 14.35
CA GLY A 103 -9.87 61.66 13.39
C GLY A 103 -8.73 60.94 14.10
N ILE A 104 -8.54 59.66 13.76
CA ILE A 104 -7.47 58.80 14.28
C ILE A 104 -6.12 59.54 14.16
N SER A 105 -5.32 59.58 15.23
CA SER A 105 -4.02 60.28 15.21
C SER A 105 -3.10 59.74 14.11
N LYS A 106 -2.23 60.59 13.55
CA LYS A 106 -1.26 60.16 12.51
C LYS A 106 -0.42 58.95 12.97
N LYS A 107 -0.06 58.91 14.26
CA LYS A 107 0.65 57.79 14.89
C LYS A 107 -0.17 56.49 14.87
N LEU A 108 -1.45 56.56 15.25
CA LEU A 108 -2.32 55.38 15.28
C LEU A 108 -2.63 54.87 13.86
N ARG A 109 -2.78 55.78 12.87
CA ARG A 109 -2.84 55.42 11.45
C ARG A 109 -1.56 54.72 10.96
N SER A 110 -0.38 55.20 11.37
CA SER A 110 0.89 54.56 10.99
C SER A 110 1.05 53.15 11.58
N LEU A 111 0.59 52.93 12.82
CA LEU A 111 0.57 51.60 13.44
C LEU A 111 -0.41 50.68 12.75
N LEU A 112 -1.61 51.17 12.44
CA LEU A 112 -2.62 50.41 11.68
C LEU A 112 -2.08 50.00 10.31
N GLN A 113 -1.45 50.92 9.57
CA GLN A 113 -0.84 50.61 8.27
C GLN A 113 0.28 49.56 8.39
N LYS A 114 1.10 49.63 9.45
CA LYS A 114 2.16 48.65 9.69
C LYS A 114 1.58 47.26 9.95
N GLU A 115 0.52 47.14 10.74
CA GLU A 115 -0.15 45.86 10.97
C GLU A 115 -0.85 45.36 9.69
N MET A 116 -1.51 46.25 8.94
CA MET A 116 -2.11 45.90 7.65
C MET A 116 -1.07 45.34 6.67
N ASN A 117 0.11 45.96 6.54
CA ASN A 117 1.17 45.48 5.66
C ASN A 117 1.69 44.10 6.07
N LYS A 118 1.82 43.83 7.38
CA LYS A 118 2.19 42.49 7.87
C LYS A 118 1.14 41.46 7.51
N VAL A 119 -0.14 41.78 7.73
CA VAL A 119 -1.25 40.88 7.40
C VAL A 119 -1.30 40.60 5.89
N ILE A 120 -1.15 41.61 5.05
CA ILE A 120 -1.09 41.45 3.58
C ILE A 120 0.07 40.54 3.19
N SER A 121 1.26 40.75 3.76
CA SER A 121 2.42 39.89 3.48
C SER A 121 2.19 38.43 3.88
N LEU A 122 1.50 38.19 4.99
CA LEU A 122 1.15 36.84 5.42
C LEU A 122 0.10 36.21 4.50
N ILE A 123 -0.89 36.97 4.04
CA ILE A 123 -1.88 36.50 3.06
C ILE A 123 -1.18 36.07 1.77
N THR A 124 -0.27 36.89 1.23
CA THR A 124 0.49 36.52 0.02
C THR A 124 1.32 35.25 0.20
N ALA A 125 1.99 35.09 1.35
CA ALA A 125 2.73 33.88 1.66
C ALA A 125 1.81 32.64 1.78
N CYS A 126 0.62 32.81 2.37
CA CYS A 126 -0.40 31.76 2.41
C CYS A 126 -0.89 31.38 1.02
N ASP A 127 -1.20 32.36 0.16
CA ASP A 127 -1.65 32.10 -1.22
C ASP A 127 -0.60 31.34 -2.03
N GLU A 128 0.68 31.69 -1.87
CA GLU A 128 1.77 30.97 -2.51
C GLU A 128 1.83 29.51 -2.04
N LYS A 129 1.70 29.27 -0.73
CA LYS A 129 1.68 27.91 -0.17
C LYS A 129 0.46 27.12 -0.62
N LEU A 130 -0.71 27.74 -0.68
CA LEU A 130 -1.92 27.11 -1.22
C LEU A 130 -1.75 26.73 -2.70
N SER A 131 -1.11 27.59 -3.50
CA SER A 131 -0.77 27.28 -4.89
C SER A 131 0.18 26.09 -5.00
N GLN A 132 1.24 26.06 -4.18
CA GLN A 132 2.20 24.95 -4.12
C GLN A 132 1.51 23.63 -3.73
N LEU A 133 0.66 23.65 -2.70
CA LEU A 133 -0.11 22.49 -2.26
C LEU A 133 -1.10 22.01 -3.33
N GLY A 134 -1.75 22.94 -4.06
CA GLY A 134 -2.60 22.60 -5.20
C GLY A 134 -1.83 21.86 -6.30
N LYS A 135 -0.64 22.36 -6.67
CA LYS A 135 0.24 21.71 -7.66
C LYS A 135 0.71 20.33 -7.18
N TYR A 136 1.13 20.23 -5.93
CA TYR A 136 1.57 18.96 -5.34
C TYR A 136 0.43 17.94 -5.28
N GLY A 137 -0.76 18.36 -4.83
CA GLY A 137 -1.95 17.52 -4.80
C GLY A 137 -2.35 16.99 -6.19
N LYS A 138 -2.20 17.81 -7.24
CA LYS A 138 -2.39 17.34 -8.62
C LYS A 138 -1.37 16.25 -8.98
N LYS A 139 -0.08 16.47 -8.74
CA LYS A 139 0.97 15.46 -9.01
C LYS A 139 0.71 14.14 -8.27
N VAL A 140 0.28 14.20 -7.00
CA VAL A 140 -0.05 13.00 -6.22
C VAL A 140 -1.24 12.25 -6.84
N LYS A 141 -2.27 12.97 -7.31
CA LYS A 141 -3.40 12.34 -8.02
C LYS A 141 -2.95 11.69 -9.33
N ASP A 142 -2.16 12.39 -10.12
CA ASP A 142 -1.64 11.88 -11.40
C ASP A 142 -0.79 10.61 -11.17
N LEU A 143 0.08 10.62 -10.15
CA LEU A 143 0.87 9.44 -9.75
C LEU A 143 -0.01 8.27 -9.31
N LYS A 144 -1.04 8.52 -8.50
CA LYS A 144 -1.99 7.49 -8.07
C LYS A 144 -2.70 6.86 -9.28
N THR A 145 -3.18 7.67 -10.21
CA THR A 145 -3.82 7.18 -11.43
C THR A 145 -2.84 6.35 -12.28
N GLY A 146 -1.59 6.78 -12.40
CA GLY A 146 -0.55 6.02 -13.09
C GLY A 146 -0.26 4.66 -12.43
N HIS A 147 -0.18 4.61 -11.09
CA HIS A 147 0.02 3.36 -10.37
C HIS A 147 -1.14 2.38 -10.56
N ASN A 148 -2.39 2.86 -10.45
CA ASN A 148 -3.56 2.01 -10.68
C ASN A 148 -3.54 1.38 -12.10
N LEU A 149 -3.15 2.15 -13.12
CA LEU A 149 -3.03 1.62 -14.49
C LEU A 149 -1.95 0.54 -14.62
N LEU A 150 -0.81 0.72 -13.93
CA LEU A 150 0.25 -0.29 -13.90
C LEU A 150 -0.20 -1.55 -13.18
N GLU A 151 -0.94 -1.41 -12.08
CA GLU A 151 -1.54 -2.52 -11.35
C GLU A 151 -2.53 -3.30 -12.23
N ASP A 152 -3.44 -2.61 -12.94
CA ASP A 152 -4.37 -3.23 -13.89
C ASP A 152 -3.63 -4.01 -14.98
N ARG A 153 -2.55 -3.44 -15.53
CA ARG A 153 -1.74 -4.10 -16.56
C ARG A 153 -1.00 -5.33 -16.01
N LEU A 154 -0.47 -5.25 -14.79
CA LEU A 154 0.21 -6.37 -14.14
C LEU A 154 -0.77 -7.52 -13.87
N ASN A 155 -1.97 -7.20 -13.38
CA ASN A 155 -3.03 -8.19 -13.19
C ASN A 155 -3.43 -8.86 -14.51
N GLY A 156 -3.55 -8.09 -15.61
CA GLY A 156 -3.81 -8.65 -16.93
C GLY A 156 -2.73 -9.65 -17.40
N LEU A 157 -1.44 -9.32 -17.20
CA LEU A 157 -0.34 -10.24 -17.53
C LEU A 157 -0.34 -11.49 -16.63
N LEU A 158 -0.72 -11.34 -15.37
CA LEU A 158 -0.80 -12.44 -14.42
C LEU A 158 -1.90 -13.44 -14.80
N GLU A 159 -3.07 -12.96 -15.22
CA GLU A 159 -4.16 -13.82 -15.72
C GLU A 159 -3.76 -14.51 -17.03
N GLN A 160 -3.10 -13.81 -17.96
CA GLN A 160 -2.57 -14.44 -19.17
C GLN A 160 -1.53 -15.52 -18.85
N ASN A 161 -0.66 -15.29 -17.86
CA ASN A 161 0.33 -16.27 -17.44
C ASN A 161 -0.31 -17.51 -16.81
N LYS A 162 -1.36 -17.34 -16.00
CA LYS A 162 -2.14 -18.47 -15.46
C LYS A 162 -2.77 -19.30 -16.57
N ALA A 163 -3.47 -18.66 -17.51
CA ALA A 163 -4.07 -19.37 -18.63
C ALA A 163 -3.03 -20.13 -19.48
N ALA A 164 -1.85 -19.54 -19.70
CA ALA A 164 -0.76 -20.22 -20.41
C ALA A 164 -0.22 -21.43 -19.62
N LYS A 165 -0.14 -21.35 -18.29
CA LYS A 165 0.25 -22.50 -17.45
C LYS A 165 -0.78 -23.61 -17.51
N GLU A 166 -2.07 -23.29 -17.40
CA GLU A 166 -3.15 -24.28 -17.52
C GLU A 166 -3.11 -25.01 -18.87
N LEU A 167 -2.82 -24.31 -19.97
CA LEU A 167 -2.64 -24.95 -21.29
C LEU A 167 -1.43 -25.89 -21.32
N VAL A 168 -0.32 -25.52 -20.69
CA VAL A 168 0.87 -26.38 -20.60
C VAL A 168 0.60 -27.62 -19.75
N GLU A 169 -0.07 -27.47 -18.60
CA GLU A 169 -0.46 -28.58 -17.73
C GLU A 169 -1.42 -29.55 -18.43
N GLN A 170 -2.38 -29.03 -19.21
CA GLN A 170 -3.28 -29.84 -20.03
C GLN A 170 -2.53 -30.62 -21.11
N GLU A 171 -1.60 -29.97 -21.82
CA GLU A 171 -0.78 -30.62 -22.84
C GLU A 171 0.13 -31.69 -22.22
N GLU A 172 0.76 -31.40 -21.07
CA GLU A 172 1.60 -32.35 -20.31
C GLU A 172 0.80 -33.61 -19.93
N THR A 173 -0.40 -33.42 -19.38
CA THR A 173 -1.30 -34.53 -19.02
C THR A 173 -1.70 -35.34 -20.26
N SER A 174 -2.06 -34.66 -21.36
CA SER A 174 -2.46 -35.34 -22.60
C SER A 174 -1.32 -36.16 -23.21
N VAL A 175 -0.08 -35.67 -23.10
CA VAL A 175 1.12 -36.40 -23.55
C VAL A 175 1.39 -37.61 -22.65
N GLU A 176 1.24 -37.47 -21.33
CA GLU A 176 1.41 -38.57 -20.39
C GLU A 176 0.39 -39.70 -20.62
N ASP A 177 -0.88 -39.34 -20.80
CA ASP A 177 -1.95 -40.29 -21.14
C ASP A 177 -1.64 -41.02 -22.45
N MET A 178 -1.26 -40.28 -23.49
CA MET A 178 -0.92 -40.86 -24.80
C MET A 178 0.31 -41.77 -24.72
N SER A 179 1.33 -41.37 -23.94
CA SER A 179 2.54 -42.17 -23.72
C SER A 179 2.21 -43.48 -23.03
N THR A 180 1.35 -43.45 -22.01
CA THR A 180 0.90 -44.64 -21.28
C THR A 180 0.13 -45.60 -22.20
N GLU A 181 -0.81 -45.07 -22.99
CA GLU A 181 -1.55 -45.85 -24.00
C GLU A 181 -0.58 -46.49 -25.01
N GLY A 182 0.42 -45.75 -25.48
CA GLY A 182 1.45 -46.26 -26.39
C GLY A 182 2.35 -47.34 -25.79
N GLU A 183 2.69 -47.25 -24.51
CA GLU A 183 3.44 -48.29 -23.80
C GLU A 183 2.64 -49.59 -23.68
N GLU A 184 1.34 -49.51 -23.39
CA GLU A 184 0.44 -50.66 -23.35
C GLU A 184 0.29 -51.31 -24.73
N GLU A 185 0.09 -50.52 -25.78
CA GLU A 185 0.03 -50.99 -27.17
C GLU A 185 1.32 -51.73 -27.56
N LYS A 186 2.47 -51.15 -27.26
CA LYS A 186 3.78 -51.76 -27.50
C LYS A 186 3.96 -53.08 -26.74
N GLN A 187 3.59 -53.14 -25.46
CA GLN A 187 3.70 -54.37 -24.67
C GLN A 187 2.83 -55.49 -25.26
N GLN A 188 1.63 -55.16 -25.72
CA GLN A 188 0.74 -56.16 -26.32
C GLN A 188 1.29 -56.64 -27.67
N LEU A 189 1.87 -55.77 -28.51
CA LEU A 189 2.55 -56.19 -29.73
C LEU A 189 3.77 -57.09 -29.46
N GLN A 190 4.53 -56.80 -28.39
CA GLN A 190 5.62 -57.67 -27.95
C GLN A 190 5.13 -59.07 -27.55
N ALA A 191 4.00 -59.15 -26.83
CA ALA A 191 3.37 -60.42 -26.49
C ALA A 191 2.88 -61.20 -27.72
N VAL A 192 2.32 -60.51 -28.72
CA VAL A 192 1.94 -61.12 -30.01
C VAL A 192 3.17 -61.66 -30.73
N LEU A 193 4.27 -60.91 -30.75
CA LEU A 193 5.53 -61.34 -31.37
C LEU A 193 6.10 -62.59 -30.70
N GLU A 194 6.08 -62.65 -29.36
CA GLU A 194 6.46 -63.84 -28.61
C GLU A 194 5.53 -65.02 -28.91
N TYR A 195 4.22 -64.80 -28.97
CA TYR A 195 3.26 -65.85 -29.31
C TYR A 195 3.55 -66.43 -30.70
N LEU A 196 3.74 -65.57 -31.71
CA LEU A 196 4.08 -65.95 -33.09
C LEU A 196 5.33 -66.84 -33.18
N ASP A 197 6.35 -66.62 -32.33
CA ASP A 197 7.58 -67.40 -32.30
C ASP A 197 7.38 -68.80 -31.68
N THR A 198 6.37 -68.97 -30.81
CA THR A 198 6.10 -70.22 -30.08
C THR A 198 5.09 -71.16 -30.75
N VAL A 199 4.44 -70.70 -31.81
CA VAL A 199 3.39 -71.45 -32.52
C VAL A 199 3.90 -72.75 -33.12
N ASN A 200 3.19 -73.87 -32.91
CA ASN A 200 3.62 -75.18 -33.41
C ASN A 200 2.54 -75.98 -34.16
N SER A 201 1.31 -75.47 -34.26
CA SER A 201 0.22 -76.11 -35.00
C SER A 201 -0.44 -75.16 -36.02
N ALA A 202 -1.01 -75.73 -37.09
CA ALA A 202 -1.69 -74.94 -38.11
C ALA A 202 -2.90 -74.14 -37.57
N GLN A 203 -3.58 -74.66 -36.54
CA GLN A 203 -4.69 -73.97 -35.88
C GLN A 203 -4.19 -72.76 -35.08
N GLU A 204 -3.09 -72.91 -34.34
CA GLU A 204 -2.46 -71.82 -33.60
C GLU A 204 -1.89 -70.74 -34.54
N VAL A 205 -1.34 -71.11 -35.71
CA VAL A 205 -0.89 -70.15 -36.72
C VAL A 205 -2.04 -69.25 -37.18
N GLY A 206 -3.21 -69.83 -37.47
CA GLY A 206 -4.39 -69.06 -37.86
C GLY A 206 -4.82 -68.07 -36.78
N MET A 207 -4.87 -68.51 -35.51
CA MET A 207 -5.23 -67.65 -34.38
C MET A 207 -4.20 -66.54 -34.13
N ALA A 208 -2.91 -66.84 -34.29
CA ALA A 208 -1.84 -65.87 -34.08
C ALA A 208 -1.81 -64.78 -35.16
N ILE A 209 -2.10 -65.14 -36.42
CA ILE A 209 -2.24 -64.17 -37.52
C ILE A 209 -3.46 -63.27 -37.28
N GLU A 210 -4.62 -63.83 -36.92
CA GLU A 210 -5.83 -63.05 -36.65
C GLU A 210 -5.62 -62.07 -35.47
N ASP A 211 -4.92 -62.50 -34.41
CA ASP A 211 -4.57 -61.64 -33.29
C ASP A 211 -3.59 -60.52 -33.68
N ALA A 212 -2.58 -60.84 -34.48
CA ALA A 212 -1.60 -59.87 -34.99
C ALA A 212 -2.25 -58.82 -35.90
N ASP A 213 -3.14 -59.24 -36.82
CA ASP A 213 -3.87 -58.33 -37.70
C ASP A 213 -4.77 -57.38 -36.88
N ARG A 214 -5.52 -57.94 -35.92
CA ARG A 214 -6.37 -57.14 -35.01
C ARG A 214 -5.54 -56.12 -34.24
N ARG A 215 -4.39 -56.52 -33.70
CA ARG A 215 -3.55 -55.61 -32.90
C ARG A 215 -2.87 -54.55 -33.76
N SER A 216 -2.47 -54.90 -34.98
CA SER A 216 -1.87 -53.97 -35.94
C SER A 216 -2.83 -52.82 -36.26
N VAL A 217 -4.13 -53.11 -36.50
CA VAL A 217 -5.15 -52.07 -36.73
C VAL A 217 -5.26 -51.11 -35.54
N VAL A 218 -5.32 -51.64 -34.30
CA VAL A 218 -5.43 -50.80 -33.10
C VAL A 218 -4.20 -49.91 -32.93
N THR A 219 -3.00 -50.45 -33.15
CA THR A 219 -1.76 -49.65 -33.05
C THR A 219 -1.67 -48.62 -34.17
N GLU A 220 -2.08 -48.93 -35.40
CA GLU A 220 -2.13 -47.97 -36.50
C GLU A 220 -3.08 -46.80 -36.20
N ASP A 221 -4.27 -47.09 -35.66
CA ASP A 221 -5.23 -46.07 -35.21
C ASP A 221 -4.63 -45.19 -34.10
N TRP A 222 -3.92 -45.79 -33.13
CA TRP A 222 -3.22 -45.05 -32.08
C TRP A 222 -2.11 -44.15 -32.64
N ILE A 223 -1.31 -44.64 -33.59
CA ILE A 223 -0.27 -43.84 -34.27
C ILE A 223 -0.90 -42.64 -34.99
N HIS A 224 -2.02 -42.86 -35.69
CA HIS A 224 -2.73 -41.79 -36.37
C HIS A 224 -3.25 -40.74 -35.38
N LYS A 225 -3.88 -41.18 -34.28
CA LYS A 225 -4.33 -40.31 -33.19
C LYS A 225 -3.19 -39.48 -32.61
N CYS A 226 -2.00 -40.06 -32.44
CA CYS A 226 -0.80 -39.34 -32.01
C CYS A 226 -0.38 -38.24 -33.00
N GLN A 227 -0.42 -38.53 -34.30
CA GLN A 227 -0.03 -37.57 -35.35
C GLN A 227 -1.01 -36.41 -35.47
N GLU A 228 -2.30 -36.65 -35.27
CA GLU A 228 -3.33 -35.61 -35.28
C GLU A 228 -3.27 -34.72 -34.04
N GLN A 229 -3.13 -35.32 -32.85
CA GLN A 229 -3.11 -34.57 -31.59
C GLN A 229 -1.77 -33.85 -31.38
N PHE A 230 -0.66 -34.44 -31.84
CA PHE A 230 0.68 -33.91 -31.64
C PHE A 230 1.45 -33.80 -32.98
N PRO A 231 1.06 -32.89 -33.89
CA PRO A 231 1.68 -32.76 -35.20
C PRO A 231 3.15 -32.27 -35.16
N ASN A 232 3.60 -31.74 -34.02
CA ASN A 232 4.89 -31.08 -33.83
C ASN A 232 5.84 -31.82 -32.86
N VAL A 233 5.60 -33.09 -32.53
CA VAL A 233 6.47 -33.85 -31.60
C VAL A 233 7.94 -33.84 -32.06
N ASN A 234 8.18 -33.82 -33.37
CA ASN A 234 9.53 -33.83 -33.95
C ASN A 234 10.20 -32.44 -34.01
N THR A 235 9.48 -31.35 -33.74
CA THR A 235 9.97 -29.96 -33.84
C THR A 235 10.41 -29.37 -32.50
N VAL A 236 10.26 -30.11 -31.39
CA VAL A 236 10.70 -29.67 -30.05
C VAL A 236 12.23 -29.81 -29.92
N HIS A 237 12.98 -29.02 -30.68
CA HIS A 237 14.35 -28.67 -30.32
C HIS A 237 14.28 -27.56 -29.27
N THR A 238 14.59 -27.93 -28.02
CA THR A 238 14.67 -27.02 -26.87
C THR A 238 15.69 -25.91 -27.12
N SER A 239 15.23 -24.78 -27.66
CA SER A 239 15.96 -23.51 -27.58
C SER A 239 15.62 -22.84 -26.25
N VAL A 240 16.21 -23.36 -25.18
CA VAL A 240 16.38 -22.62 -23.93
C VAL A 240 17.88 -22.35 -23.79
N LYS A 241 18.29 -21.13 -24.16
CA LYS A 241 19.53 -20.48 -23.70
C LYS A 241 19.15 -19.25 -22.92
#